data_AF-A0A1M7Z3B1-F1
#
_entry.id   AF-A0A1M7Z3B1-F1
#
_cell.length_a   1.000
_cell.length_b   1.000
_cell.length_c   1.000
_cell.angle_alpha   90.00
_cell.angle_beta   90.00
_cell.angle_gamma   90.00
#
_symmetry.space_group_name_H-M   'P 1'
#
loop_
_entity.id
_entity.type
_entity.pdbx_description
1 polymer ?
#
loop_
_entity_poly.entity_id
_entity_poly.type
_entity_poly.pdbx_seq_one_letter_code
_entity_poly.pdbx_strand_id
1 'polypeptide(L)' 'MNHDFSHLIKSTSNARLRIRYLALAHFSQGKSRTEIALFLKVSRTSVNKWVKAYLDFGLEGL' A
#
# COMPACT_ATOMS: atom_id res chain seq x y z
N MET A 1 2.84 9.45 -11.00
CA MET A 1 1.63 8.66 -11.32
C MET A 1 0.70 8.70 -10.11
N ASN A 2 -0.38 9.47 -10.18
CA ASN A 2 -1.35 9.58 -9.09
C ASN A 2 -2.46 8.55 -9.31
N HIS A 3 -2.27 7.33 -8.80
CA HIS A 3 -3.37 6.37 -8.71
C HIS A 3 -4.38 6.88 -7.67
N ASP A 4 -5.68 6.80 -7.98
CA ASP A 4 -6.73 7.09 -7.00
C ASP A 4 -6.90 5.90 -6.05
N PHE A 5 -5.97 5.80 -5.09
CA PHE A 5 -6.03 4.79 -4.04
C PHE A 5 -7.31 4.92 -3.20
N SER A 6 -7.91 6.11 -3.10
CA SER A 6 -9.15 6.31 -2.36
C SER A 6 -10.30 5.52 -2.97
N HIS A 7 -10.40 5.50 -4.30
CA HIS A 7 -11.37 4.67 -5.00
C HIS A 7 -11.12 3.18 -4.77
N LEU A 8 -9.86 2.73 -4.92
CA LEU A 8 -9.47 1.32 -4.75
C LEU A 8 -9.72 0.78 -3.34
N ILE A 9 -9.46 1.60 -2.31
CA ILE A 9 -9.70 1.26 -0.90
C ILE A 9 -11.19 1.07 -0.63
N LYS A 10 -12.04 1.91 -1.25
CA LYS A 10 -13.50 1.85 -1.08
C LYS A 10 -14.15 0.72 -1.88
N SER A 11 -13.62 0.41 -3.06
CA SER A 11 -14.20 -0.61 -3.94
C SER A 11 -13.85 -2.05 -3.54
N THR A 12 -12.75 -2.25 -2.81
CA THR A 12 -12.29 -3.60 -2.46
C THR A 12 -12.98 -4.19 -1.23
N SER A 13 -13.63 -5.33 -1.40
CA SER A 13 -14.17 -6.14 -0.30
C SER A 13 -13.06 -6.90 0.45
N ASN A 14 -11.88 -7.08 -0.16
CA ASN A 14 -10.78 -7.84 0.42
C ASN A 14 -9.99 -6.99 1.42
N ALA A 15 -10.10 -7.32 2.71
CA ALA A 15 -9.42 -6.60 3.78
C ALA A 15 -7.88 -6.60 3.65
N ARG A 16 -7.29 -7.69 3.15
CA ARG A 16 -5.83 -7.80 2.96
C ARG A 16 -5.35 -6.98 1.77
N LEU A 17 -6.18 -6.78 0.76
CA LEU A 17 -5.87 -5.92 -0.38
C LEU A 17 -6.07 -4.45 0.01
N ARG A 18 -7.10 -4.15 0.81
CA ARG A 18 -7.35 -2.80 1.35
C ARG A 18 -6.17 -2.25 2.14
N ILE A 19 -5.55 -3.05 3.02
CA ILE A 19 -4.39 -2.60 3.78
C ILE A 19 -3.16 -2.35 2.90
N ARG A 20 -3.02 -3.09 1.79
CA ARG A 20 -1.96 -2.86 0.79
C ARG A 20 -2.19 -1.54 0.05
N TYR A 21 -3.41 -1.26 -0.38
CA TYR A 21 -3.75 0.02 -0.99
C TYR A 21 -3.56 1.20 -0.03
N LEU A 22 -3.88 1.04 1.26
CA LEU A 22 -3.58 2.04 2.28
C LEU A 22 -2.07 2.28 2.41
N ALA A 23 -1.25 1.22 2.39
CA ALA A 23 0.20 1.34 2.43
C ALA A 23 0.73 2.13 1.22
N LEU A 24 0.19 1.88 0.03
CA LEU A 24 0.58 2.58 -1.19
C LEU A 24 0.08 4.02 -1.26
N ALA A 25 -1.10 4.30 -0.70
CA ALA A 25 -1.60 5.66 -0.55
C ALA A 25 -0.62 6.50 0.28
N HIS A 26 -0.17 6.00 1.44
CA HIS A 26 0.84 6.68 2.25
C HIS A 26 2.19 6.77 1.55
N PHE A 27 2.60 5.72 0.83
CA PHE A 27 3.84 5.74 0.05
C PHE A 27 3.82 6.83 -1.04
N SER A 28 2.68 6.99 -1.73
CA SER A 28 2.50 8.04 -2.75
C SER A 28 2.54 9.46 -2.17
N GLN A 29 2.26 9.60 -0.88
CA GLN A 29 2.39 10.85 -0.11
C GLN A 29 3.81 11.09 0.42
N GLY A 30 4.78 10.25 0.04
CA GLY A 30 6.19 10.40 0.44
C GLY A 30 6.52 9.82 1.82
N LYS A 31 5.61 9.09 2.46
CA LYS A 31 5.89 8.44 3.75
C LYS A 31 6.90 7.30 3.59
N SER A 32 7.81 7.19 4.54
CA SER A 32 8.77 6.09 4.57
C SER A 32 8.08 4.75 4.90
N ARG A 33 8.68 3.63 4.47
CA ARG A 33 8.18 2.28 4.79
C ARG A 33 8.07 2.03 6.30
N THR A 34 8.92 2.68 7.10
CA THR A 34 8.87 2.60 8.57
C THR A 34 7.65 3.35 9.12
N GLU A 35 7.39 4.59 8.68
CA GLU A 35 6.20 5.34 9.09
C GLU A 35 4.92 4.62 8.70
N ILE A 36 4.86 4.07 7.48
CA ILE A 36 3.70 3.33 6.98
C ILE A 36 3.41 2.10 7.86
N ALA A 37 4.46 1.36 8.24
CA ALA A 37 4.33 0.20 9.11
C ALA A 37 3.75 0.59 10.48
N LEU A 38 4.17 1.73 11.03
CA LEU A 38 3.64 2.28 12.28
C LEU A 38 2.18 2.72 12.13
N PHE A 39 1.83 3.45 11.08
CA PHE A 39 0.46 3.91 10.84
C PHE A 39 -0.54 2.75 10.68
N LEU A 40 -0.13 1.70 9.96
CA LEU A 40 -0.98 0.54 9.68
C LEU A 40 -0.87 -0.57 10.72
N LYS A 41 0.00 -0.42 11.73
CA LYS A 41 0.26 -1.42 12.77
C LYS A 41 0.63 -2.80 12.20
N VAL A 42 1.46 -2.80 11.15
CA VAL A 42 1.98 -4.02 10.49
C VAL A 42 3.50 -4.05 10.53
N SER A 43 4.10 -5.19 10.19
CA SER A 43 5.56 -5.28 10.11
C SER A 43 6.13 -4.47 8.93
N ARG A 44 7.29 -3.86 9.13
CA ARG A 44 8.04 -3.17 8.06
C ARG A 44 8.36 -4.09 6.88
N THR A 45 8.59 -5.38 7.14
CA THR A 45 8.84 -6.39 6.11
C THR A 45 7.64 -6.56 5.17
N SER A 46 6.41 -6.57 5.71
CA SER A 46 5.20 -6.63 4.90
C SER A 46 5.06 -5.40 4.00
N VAL A 47 5.26 -4.20 4.55
CA VAL A 47 5.23 -2.95 3.78
C VAL A 47 6.29 -2.97 2.68
N ASN A 48 7.52 -3.40 2.98
CA ASN A 48 8.58 -3.54 1.98
C ASN A 48 8.16 -4.48 0.84
N LYS A 49 7.56 -5.63 1.16
CA LYS A 49 7.10 -6.59 0.15
C LYS A 49 6.03 -5.97 -0.76
N TRP A 50 5.05 -5.29 -0.20
CA TRP A 50 3.95 -4.68 -0.99
C TRP A 50 4.44 -3.51 -1.84
N VAL A 51 5.25 -2.62 -1.29
CA VAL A 51 5.81 -1.49 -2.04
C VAL A 51 6.73 -2.00 -3.15
N LYS A 52 7.56 -3.00 -2.87
CA LYS A 52 8.41 -3.62 -3.90
C LYS A 52 7.57 -4.25 -5.02
N ALA A 53 6.58 -5.07 -4.68
CA ALA A 53 5.71 -5.70 -5.66
C ALA A 53 4.95 -4.67 -6.52
N TYR A 54 4.52 -3.56 -5.93
CA TYR A 54 3.91 -2.45 -6.66
C TYR A 54 4.88 -1.71 -7.59
N LEU A 55 6.14 -1.52 -7.17
CA LEU A 55 7.16 -0.89 -8.03
C LEU A 55 7.57 -1.79 -9.20
N ASP A 56 7.62 -3.11 -8.96
CA ASP A 56 8.03 -4.11 -9.96
C ASP A 56 6.89 -4.42 -10.96
N PHE A 57 5.64 -4.51 -10.49
CA PHE A 57 4.50 -5.04 -11.28
C PHE A 57 3.24 -4.16 -11.26
N GLY A 58 3.29 -2.97 -10.66
CA GLY A 58 2.11 -2.11 -10.52
C GLY A 58 1.03 -2.72 -9.62
N LEU A 59 -0.24 -2.41 -9.90
CA LEU A 59 -1.37 -2.90 -9.10
C LEU A 59 -1.57 -4.42 -9.20
N GLU A 60 -1.13 -5.05 -10.28
CA GLU A 60 -1.24 -6.51 -10.49
C GLU A 60 -0.32 -7.31 -9.54
N GLY A 61 0.71 -6.67 -8.98
CA GLY A 61 1.60 -7.28 -8.00
C GLY A 61 1.05 -7.37 -6.57
N LEU A 62 -0.15 -6.87 -6.30
CA LEU A 62 -0.75 -6.72 -4.97
C LEU A 62 -1.88 -7.69 -4.69
#